data_AF-Q1G981-F1
#
_entry.id   AF-Q1G981-F1
#
_cell.length_a   1.000
_cell.length_b   1.000
_cell.length_c   1.000
_cell.angle_alpha   90.00
_cell.angle_beta   90.00
_cell.angle_gamma   90.00
#
_symmetry.space_group_name_H-M   'P 1'
#
loop_
_entity.id
_entity.type
_entity.pdbx_description
1 polymer ?
#
loop_
_entity_poly.entity_id
_entity_poly.type
_entity_poly.pdbx_seq_one_letter_code
_entity_poly.pdbx_strand_id
1 'polypeptide(L)'
;MRKKGRIKMALGAIFILLAGLLLAHNLIEDYRAGSSAKAIVRTIEQAPKTAKAKKSGKDAIKVNGTACSGYLNFPTLNLTLPVASKWRFSQLEVSPATYTGTAKDRDWIVAGHNFVNHFGRLN
;
A
#
# COMPACT_ATOMS: atom_id res chain seq x y z
N MET A 1 48.32 -13.74 -9.61
CA MET A 1 46.97 -13.72 -10.23
C MET A 1 45.79 -14.05 -9.29
N ARG A 2 45.91 -14.96 -8.30
CA ARG A 2 44.79 -15.42 -7.45
C ARG A 2 44.09 -14.36 -6.57
N LYS A 3 44.82 -13.35 -6.06
CA LYS A 3 44.26 -12.30 -5.17
C LYS A 3 43.26 -11.38 -5.89
N LYS A 4 43.56 -10.97 -7.12
CA LYS A 4 42.68 -10.10 -7.94
C LYS A 4 41.36 -10.80 -8.31
N GLY A 5 41.40 -12.12 -8.57
CA GLY A 5 40.19 -12.91 -8.82
C GLY A 5 39.30 -13.06 -7.59
N ARG A 6 39.89 -13.29 -6.41
CA ARG A 6 39.15 -13.35 -5.14
C ARG A 6 38.44 -12.03 -4.80
N ILE A 7 39.06 -10.88 -5.10
CA ILE A 7 38.43 -9.57 -4.89
C ILE A 7 37.19 -9.40 -5.78
N LYS A 8 37.26 -9.79 -7.06
CA LYS A 8 36.10 -9.72 -7.97
C LYS A 8 34.96 -10.65 -7.53
N MET A 9 35.27 -11.86 -7.06
CA MET A 9 34.27 -12.79 -6.53
C MET A 9 33.62 -12.28 -5.25
N ALA A 10 34.41 -11.70 -4.32
CA ALA A 10 33.88 -11.09 -3.11
C ALA A 10 32.96 -9.91 -3.43
N LEU A 11 33.33 -9.06 -4.40
CA LEU A 11 32.50 -7.95 -4.85
C LEU A 11 31.17 -8.43 -5.46
N GLY A 12 31.21 -9.49 -6.28
CA GLY A 12 30.00 -10.12 -6.81
C GLY A 12 29.09 -10.68 -5.72
N ALA A 13 29.66 -11.35 -4.72
CA ALA A 13 28.89 -11.86 -3.58
C ALA A 13 28.21 -10.73 -2.78
N ILE A 14 28.89 -9.58 -2.59
CA ILE A 14 28.30 -8.41 -1.95
C ILE A 14 27.11 -7.88 -2.75
N PHE A 15 27.21 -7.77 -4.07
CA PHE A 15 26.09 -7.31 -4.90
C PHE A 15 24.89 -8.27 -4.88
N ILE A 16 25.13 -9.58 -4.91
CA ILE A 16 24.06 -10.58 -4.78
C ILE A 16 23.36 -10.44 -3.42
N LEU A 17 24.13 -10.23 -2.34
CA LEU A 17 23.59 -10.05 -1.00
C LEU A 17 22.76 -8.76 -0.89
N LEU A 18 23.23 -7.65 -1.46
CA LEU A 18 22.48 -6.39 -1.53
C LEU A 18 21.17 -6.54 -2.33
N ALA A 19 21.20 -7.23 -3.47
CA ALA A 19 20.00 -7.49 -4.26
C ALA A 19 18.98 -8.34 -3.48
N GLY A 20 19.45 -9.33 -2.71
CA GLY A 20 18.61 -10.13 -1.83
C GLY A 20 17.94 -9.30 -0.72
N LEU A 21 18.69 -8.37 -0.11
CA LEU A 21 18.14 -7.45 0.90
C LEU A 21 17.07 -6.52 0.31
N LEU A 22 17.31 -5.98 -0.88
CA LEU A 22 16.33 -5.15 -1.61
C LEU A 22 15.05 -5.94 -1.93
N LEU A 23 15.19 -7.17 -2.42
CA LEU A 23 14.05 -8.03 -2.71
C LEU A 23 13.24 -8.35 -1.44
N ALA A 24 13.92 -8.68 -0.34
CA ALA A 24 13.27 -8.94 0.94
C ALA A 24 12.52 -7.70 1.45
N HIS A 25 13.11 -6.51 1.33
CA HIS A 25 12.46 -5.26 1.69
C HIS A 25 11.16 -5.05 0.90
N ASN A 26 11.22 -5.20 -0.43
CA ASN A 26 10.06 -5.04 -1.31
C ASN A 26 8.96 -6.07 -1.00
N LEU A 27 9.30 -7.32 -0.70
CA LEU A 27 8.34 -8.36 -0.33
C LEU A 27 7.65 -8.09 1.01
N ILE A 28 8.40 -7.59 2.00
CA ILE A 28 7.85 -7.21 3.31
C ILE A 28 6.87 -6.05 3.15
N GLU A 29 7.23 -5.06 2.34
CA GLU A 29 6.40 -3.89 2.05
C GLU A 29 5.08 -4.30 1.35
N ASP A 30 5.17 -5.18 0.35
CA ASP A 30 4.01 -5.74 -0.36
C ASP A 30 3.09 -6.55 0.58
N TYR A 31 3.65 -7.26 1.57
CA TYR A 31 2.86 -7.97 2.59
C TYR A 31 2.19 -7.01 3.60
N ARG A 32 2.88 -5.95 4.02
CA ARG A 32 2.35 -4.92 4.95
C ARG A 32 1.17 -4.16 4.34
N ALA A 33 1.25 -3.85 3.04
CA ALA A 33 0.16 -3.26 2.28
C ALA A 33 -1.08 -4.18 2.28
N GLY A 34 -0.89 -5.48 2.00
CA GLY A 34 -1.97 -6.47 1.98
C GLY A 34 -2.59 -6.77 3.35
N SER A 35 -1.81 -6.77 4.43
CA SER A 35 -2.33 -7.01 5.79
C SER A 35 -3.17 -5.83 6.32
N SER A 36 -2.81 -4.60 5.96
CA SER A 36 -3.57 -3.40 6.33
C SER A 36 -4.95 -3.39 5.67
N ALA A 37 -5.03 -3.84 4.42
CA ALA A 37 -6.28 -4.00 3.69
C ALA A 37 -7.29 -4.95 4.37
N LYS A 38 -6.85 -6.14 4.79
CA LYS A 38 -7.74 -7.14 5.41
C LYS A 38 -8.32 -6.68 6.75
N ALA A 39 -7.53 -5.96 7.55
CA ALA A 39 -8.00 -5.44 8.83
C ALA A 39 -9.15 -4.43 8.66
N ILE A 40 -9.07 -3.59 7.62
CA ILE A 40 -10.05 -2.54 7.34
C ILE A 40 -11.35 -3.11 6.81
N VAL A 41 -11.26 -4.10 5.91
CA VAL A 41 -12.45 -4.82 5.43
C VAL A 41 -13.21 -5.42 6.61
N ARG A 42 -12.52 -6.07 7.54
CA ARG A 42 -13.17 -6.63 8.75
C ARG A 42 -13.80 -5.54 9.62
N THR A 43 -13.13 -4.42 9.85
CA THR A 43 -13.70 -3.31 10.63
C THR A 43 -14.93 -2.70 9.96
N ILE A 44 -14.96 -2.62 8.63
CA ILE A 44 -16.10 -2.07 7.86
C ILE A 44 -17.25 -3.08 7.74
N GLU A 45 -16.96 -4.37 7.55
CA GLU A 45 -17.97 -5.44 7.47
C GLU A 45 -18.63 -5.74 8.82
N GLN A 46 -17.87 -5.63 9.92
CA GLN A 46 -18.38 -5.84 11.28
C GLN A 46 -19.02 -4.59 11.88
N ALA A 47 -18.84 -3.42 11.26
CA ALA A 47 -19.59 -2.24 11.66
C ALA A 47 -21.08 -2.46 11.32
N PRO A 48 -22.00 -2.34 12.29
CA PRO A 48 -23.42 -2.54 12.03
C PRO A 48 -23.87 -1.56 10.94
N LYS A 49 -24.74 -2.03 10.03
CA LYS A 49 -25.30 -1.30 8.88
C LYS A 49 -26.03 0.01 9.24
N THR A 50 -26.09 0.37 10.52
CA THR A 50 -26.58 1.65 11.07
C THR A 50 -25.58 2.81 10.97
N ALA A 51 -24.36 2.60 10.49
CA ALA A 51 -23.43 3.70 10.17
C ALA A 51 -23.63 4.31 8.76
N LYS A 52 -24.73 3.98 8.06
CA LYS A 52 -25.21 4.85 6.97
C LYS A 52 -25.66 6.16 7.62
N ALA A 53 -24.88 7.22 7.42
CA ALA A 53 -25.06 8.59 7.93
C ALA A 53 -24.52 8.87 9.35
N LYS A 54 -23.20 8.81 9.53
CA LYS A 54 -22.53 9.89 10.30
C LYS A 54 -21.87 10.85 9.34
N LYS A 55 -22.67 11.84 8.94
CA LYS A 55 -22.25 13.09 8.30
C LYS A 55 -21.27 13.78 9.26
N SER A 56 -20.03 13.98 8.83
CA SER A 56 -19.31 15.25 8.96
C SER A 56 -17.94 15.05 8.33
N GLY A 57 -17.54 15.90 7.40
CA GLY A 57 -16.16 15.96 6.97
C GLY A 57 -15.28 16.21 8.21
N LYS A 58 -14.35 15.28 8.48
CA LYS A 58 -13.14 15.40 9.34
C LYS A 58 -12.78 14.13 10.13
N ASP A 59 -13.58 13.06 10.10
CA ASP A 59 -13.21 11.83 10.81
C ASP A 59 -12.68 10.77 9.85
N ALA A 60 -11.42 10.94 9.45
CA ALA A 60 -10.71 9.92 8.70
C ALA A 60 -10.50 8.69 9.60
N ILE A 61 -10.98 7.53 9.14
CA ILE A 61 -10.76 6.26 9.83
C ILE A 61 -9.25 6.06 9.90
N LYS A 62 -8.68 6.04 11.12
CA LYS A 62 -7.25 5.84 11.31
C LYS A 62 -6.92 4.37 11.23
N VAL A 63 -6.15 3.99 10.22
CA VAL A 63 -5.64 2.64 10.05
C VAL A 63 -4.14 2.71 10.26
N ASN A 64 -3.63 2.02 11.28
CA ASN A 64 -2.21 2.07 11.67
C ASN A 64 -1.69 3.50 11.87
N GLY A 65 -2.54 4.41 12.36
CA GLY A 65 -2.20 5.84 12.56
C GLY A 65 -2.46 6.74 11.34
N THR A 66 -2.74 6.19 10.16
CA THR A 66 -3.01 6.98 8.96
C THR A 66 -4.51 7.21 8.77
N ALA A 67 -4.89 8.49 8.68
CA ALA A 67 -6.20 8.94 8.23
C ALA A 67 -6.54 8.40 6.83
N CYS A 68 -7.65 7.65 6.69
CA CYS A 68 -8.15 7.13 5.42
C CYS A 68 -9.46 7.82 4.97
N SER A 69 -9.56 8.10 3.67
CA SER A 69 -10.77 8.67 3.03
C SER A 69 -11.78 7.60 2.60
N GLY A 70 -11.36 6.34 2.57
CA GLY A 70 -12.18 5.21 2.16
C GLY A 70 -11.32 4.01 1.76
N TYR A 71 -11.89 3.13 0.94
CA TYR A 71 -11.21 1.97 0.38
C TYR A 71 -11.65 1.73 -1.07
N LEU A 72 -10.78 1.11 -1.86
CA LEU A 72 -11.06 0.58 -3.18
C LEU A 72 -11.17 -0.94 -3.08
N ASN A 73 -12.22 -1.51 -3.66
CA ASN A 73 -12.40 -2.96 -3.74
C ASN A 73 -12.34 -3.37 -5.21
N PHE A 74 -11.46 -4.33 -5.51
CA PHE A 74 -11.31 -4.96 -6.82
C PHE A 74 -11.63 -6.46 -6.67
N PRO A 75 -12.92 -6.84 -6.78
CA PRO A 75 -13.36 -8.21 -6.51
C PRO A 75 -12.67 -9.25 -7.41
N THR A 76 -12.47 -8.94 -8.68
CA THR A 76 -11.81 -9.82 -9.67
C THR A 76 -10.34 -10.08 -9.34
N LEU A 77 -9.70 -9.16 -8.61
CA LEU A 77 -8.31 -9.29 -8.16
C LEU A 77 -8.21 -9.85 -6.74
N ASN A 78 -9.35 -10.07 -6.06
CA ASN A 78 -9.46 -10.35 -4.63
C ASN A 78 -8.64 -9.36 -3.79
N LEU A 79 -8.73 -8.09 -4.14
CA LEU A 79 -7.87 -7.03 -3.61
C LEU A 79 -8.73 -5.88 -3.08
N THR A 80 -8.58 -5.58 -1.80
CA THR A 80 -9.14 -4.36 -1.20
C THR A 80 -7.98 -3.50 -0.77
N LEU A 81 -8.06 -2.18 -0.94
CA LEU A 81 -7.00 -1.24 -0.59
C LEU A 81 -7.55 -0.04 0.15
N PRO A 82 -7.02 0.31 1.32
CA PRO A 82 -7.38 1.57 1.93
C PRO A 82 -6.75 2.74 1.21
N VAL A 83 -7.51 3.82 1.09
CA VAL A 83 -7.01 5.04 0.49
C VAL A 83 -6.76 6.06 1.59
N ALA A 84 -5.49 6.39 1.79
CA ALA A 84 -5.09 7.43 2.72
C ALA A 84 -5.71 8.78 2.31
N SER A 85 -6.10 9.61 3.28
CA SER A 85 -6.76 10.89 3.04
C SER A 85 -5.85 11.95 2.46
N LYS A 86 -4.54 11.84 2.71
CA LYS A 86 -3.54 12.74 2.16
C LYS A 86 -2.43 11.91 1.53
N TRP A 87 -2.04 12.31 0.32
CA TRP A 87 -0.78 11.89 -0.27
C TRP A 87 0.40 12.29 0.63
N ARG A 88 1.34 11.36 0.84
CA ARG A 88 2.72 11.58 1.32
C ARG A 88 3.61 10.52 0.69
N PHE A 89 4.88 10.83 0.42
CA PHE A 89 5.81 9.88 -0.20
C PHE A 89 5.90 8.56 0.60
N SER A 90 6.14 8.67 1.92
CA SER A 90 6.18 7.52 2.83
C SER A 90 4.84 6.78 2.99
N GLN A 91 3.71 7.43 2.64
CA GLN A 91 2.39 6.79 2.73
C GLN A 91 2.12 5.92 1.51
N LEU A 92 2.61 6.35 0.34
CA LEU A 92 2.41 5.64 -0.92
C LEU A 92 3.13 4.28 -0.96
N GLU A 93 4.21 4.13 -0.20
CA GLU A 93 4.88 2.84 0.03
C GLU A 93 3.95 1.80 0.69
N VAL A 94 2.96 2.27 1.47
CA VAL A 94 2.10 1.42 2.31
C VAL A 94 0.69 1.26 1.76
N SER A 95 0.10 2.32 1.20
CA SER A 95 -1.27 2.30 0.68
C SER A 95 -1.42 3.29 -0.48
N PRO A 96 -2.43 3.13 -1.37
CA PRO A 96 -2.83 4.24 -2.21
C PRO A 96 -3.27 5.43 -1.37
N ALA A 97 -3.20 6.62 -1.95
CA ALA A 97 -3.54 7.86 -1.27
C ALA A 97 -4.34 8.79 -2.19
N THR A 98 -5.22 9.58 -1.59
CA THR A 98 -5.96 10.62 -2.30
C THR A 98 -4.97 11.69 -2.75
N TYR A 99 -4.90 11.89 -4.07
CA TYR A 99 -4.15 12.99 -4.68
C TYR A 99 -4.99 14.27 -4.67
N THR A 100 -6.24 14.19 -5.15
CA THR A 100 -7.22 15.29 -5.10
C THR A 100 -8.66 14.76 -5.18
N GLY A 101 -9.62 15.64 -4.93
CA GLY A 101 -11.06 15.37 -5.06
C GLY A 101 -11.61 14.41 -4.01
N THR A 102 -12.88 14.05 -4.16
CA THR A 102 -13.56 13.11 -3.27
C THR A 102 -14.49 12.18 -4.03
N ALA A 103 -14.74 10.98 -3.48
CA ALA A 103 -15.65 10.02 -4.09
C ALA A 103 -17.08 10.58 -4.24
N LYS A 104 -17.47 11.51 -3.36
CA LYS A 104 -18.79 12.14 -3.35
C LYS A 104 -18.98 13.10 -4.52
N ASP A 105 -17.93 13.85 -4.84
CA ASP A 105 -17.96 14.90 -5.87
C ASP A 105 -17.60 14.35 -7.27
N ARG A 106 -17.34 13.03 -7.36
CA ARG A 106 -17.02 12.29 -8.59
C ARG A 106 -15.76 12.78 -9.31
N ASP A 107 -14.85 13.40 -8.57
CA ASP A 107 -13.56 13.91 -9.05
C ASP A 107 -12.38 13.27 -8.30
N TRP A 108 -12.62 12.12 -7.66
CA TRP A 108 -11.62 11.47 -6.81
C TRP A 108 -10.45 10.90 -7.61
N ILE A 109 -9.28 11.52 -7.44
CA ILE A 109 -8.03 11.03 -8.02
C ILE A 109 -7.21 10.37 -6.92
N VAL A 110 -6.92 9.09 -7.11
CA VAL A 110 -6.15 8.27 -6.18
C VAL A 110 -4.82 7.88 -6.84
N ALA A 111 -3.73 8.13 -6.14
CA ALA A 111 -2.40 7.71 -6.55
C ALA A 111 -2.00 6.42 -5.80
N GLY A 112 -1.33 5.50 -6.47
CA GLY A 112 -0.83 4.26 -5.88
C GLY A 112 0.36 3.72 -6.65
N HIS A 113 1.17 2.88 -6.00
CA HIS A 113 2.33 2.23 -6.64
C HIS A 113 1.93 1.05 -7.52
N ASN A 114 2.81 0.71 -8.45
CA ASN A 114 2.72 -0.47 -9.31
C ASN A 114 3.13 -1.79 -8.60
N PHE A 115 2.82 -1.94 -7.32
CA PHE A 115 3.07 -3.19 -6.60
C PHE A 115 1.97 -4.21 -6.85
N VAL A 116 2.29 -5.48 -6.72
CA VAL A 116 1.38 -6.61 -7.00
C VAL A 116 0.15 -6.56 -6.08
N ASN A 117 0.34 -6.21 -4.80
CA ASN A 117 -0.76 -5.97 -3.86
C ASN A 117 -1.20 -4.49 -3.82
N HIS A 118 -0.87 -3.68 -4.83
CA HIS A 118 -1.44 -2.34 -5.08
C HIS A 118 -2.11 -2.30 -6.47
N PHE A 119 -1.64 -1.44 -7.37
CA PHE A 119 -2.26 -1.19 -8.66
C PHE A 119 -1.57 -1.97 -9.77
N GLY A 120 -0.53 -2.76 -9.49
CA GLY A 120 0.22 -3.46 -10.54
C GLY A 120 -0.46 -4.64 -11.18
N ARG A 121 -1.69 -4.96 -10.74
CA ARG A 121 -2.56 -5.95 -11.38
C ARG A 121 -3.76 -5.30 -12.08
N LEU A 122 -3.82 -3.96 -12.15
CA LEU A 122 -4.83 -3.23 -12.91
C LEU A 122 -4.40 -3.21 -14.37
N ASN A 123 -4.98 -4.10 -15.17
CA ASN A 123 -4.83 -4.16 -16.63
C ASN A 123 -6.19 -4.00 -17.30
#